data_AF-A0A1Q7GNK7-F1
#
_entry.id   AF-A0A1Q7GNK7-F1
#
_cell.length_a   1.000
_cell.length_b   1.000
_cell.length_c   1.000
_cell.angle_alpha   90.00
_cell.angle_beta   90.00
_cell.angle_gamma   90.00
#
_symmetry.space_group_name_H-M   'P 1'
#
loop_
_entity.id
_entity.type
_entity.pdbx_description
1 polymer ?
#
loop_
_entity_poly.entity_id
_entity_poly.type
_entity_poly.pdbx_seq_one_letter_code
_entity_poly.pdbx_strand_id
1 'polypeptide(L)'
;MAHCPPELLDDLADVFANVRTWPGVIEKRPGVFYAHKQPFLHFHLLAGRRRRADIKGHANWVHLDLPRPVTAPRRRALLRELQMCYGEKAETKSAVRRRSPNETL
;
A
#
# COMPACT_ATOMS: atom_id res chain seq x y z
N MET A 1 16.37 6.49 -1.59
CA MET A 1 16.26 5.67 -2.83
C MET A 1 15.36 6.39 -3.81
N ALA A 2 15.61 6.26 -5.12
CA ALA A 2 14.79 6.91 -6.13
C ALA A 2 13.36 6.32 -6.13
N HIS A 3 12.37 7.13 -6.49
CA HIS A 3 11.01 6.66 -6.76
C HIS A 3 11.04 5.65 -7.92
N CYS A 4 10.23 4.59 -7.85
CA CYS A 4 10.14 3.61 -8.92
C CYS A 4 9.38 4.21 -10.13
N PRO A 5 9.96 4.23 -11.34
CA PRO A 5 9.24 4.66 -12.53
C PRO A 5 7.99 3.79 -12.79
N PRO A 6 6.83 4.37 -13.14
CA PRO A 6 5.58 3.63 -13.37
C PRO A 6 5.68 2.48 -14.38
N GLU A 7 6.49 2.64 -15.41
CA GLU A 7 6.72 1.63 -16.46
C GLU A 7 7.39 0.36 -15.93
N LEU A 8 8.02 0.44 -14.75
CA LEU A 8 8.56 -0.73 -14.08
C LEU A 8 7.52 -1.40 -13.19
N LEU A 9 6.28 -0.94 -13.11
CA LEU A 9 5.21 -1.48 -12.24
C LEU A 9 4.07 -2.16 -13.03
N ASP A 10 4.22 -2.29 -14.35
CA ASP A 10 3.23 -2.87 -15.27
C ASP A 10 2.80 -4.30 -14.91
N ASP A 11 3.74 -5.15 -14.50
CA ASP A 11 3.49 -6.53 -14.06
C ASP A 11 2.72 -6.64 -12.73
N LEU A 12 2.39 -5.52 -12.07
CA LEU A 12 1.55 -5.42 -10.87
C LEU A 12 0.16 -4.83 -11.17
N ALA A 13 -0.22 -4.65 -12.44
CA ALA A 13 -1.47 -3.99 -12.83
C ALA A 13 -2.73 -4.62 -12.21
N ASP A 14 -2.78 -5.94 -12.10
CA ASP A 14 -3.84 -6.71 -11.44
C ASP A 14 -3.91 -6.45 -9.92
N VAL A 15 -2.74 -6.39 -9.26
CA VAL A 15 -2.65 -6.04 -7.83
C VAL A 15 -3.16 -4.63 -7.62
N PHE A 16 -2.77 -3.69 -8.47
CA PHE A 16 -3.24 -2.31 -8.39
C PHE A 16 -4.74 -2.20 -8.67
N ALA A 17 -5.26 -2.93 -9.65
CA ALA A 17 -6.69 -2.98 -9.93
C ALA A 17 -7.47 -3.46 -8.69
N ASN A 18 -7.00 -4.52 -8.02
CA ASN A 18 -7.61 -4.99 -6.78
C ASN A 18 -7.54 -3.92 -5.67
N VAL A 19 -6.36 -3.37 -5.38
CA VAL A 19 -6.17 -2.36 -4.31
C VAL A 19 -7.05 -1.12 -4.51
N ARG A 20 -7.27 -0.69 -5.76
CA ARG A 20 -8.18 0.43 -6.08
C ARG A 20 -9.64 0.18 -5.69
N THR A 21 -10.06 -1.08 -5.51
CA THR A 21 -11.42 -1.41 -5.08
C THR A 21 -11.64 -1.24 -3.58
N TRP A 22 -10.57 -1.05 -2.79
CA TRP A 22 -10.68 -1.04 -1.34
C TRP A 22 -11.27 0.28 -0.82
N PRO A 23 -12.27 0.25 0.08
CA PRO A 23 -12.93 1.46 0.57
C PRO A 23 -11.99 2.53 1.13
N GLY A 24 -11.99 3.71 0.50
CA GLY A 24 -11.15 4.82 0.94
C GLY A 24 -9.67 4.65 0.65
N VAL A 25 -9.30 3.71 -0.23
CA VAL A 25 -8.02 3.71 -0.93
C VAL A 25 -8.09 4.64 -2.13
N ILE A 26 -7.03 5.43 -2.33
CA ILE A 26 -6.88 6.34 -3.47
C ILE A 26 -5.46 6.18 -4.00
N GLU A 27 -5.33 5.98 -5.31
CA GLU A 27 -4.05 6.09 -6.00
C GLU A 27 -3.81 7.55 -6.38
N LYS A 28 -2.77 8.18 -5.82
CA LYS A 28 -2.45 9.59 -6.12
C LYS A 28 -1.67 9.74 -7.41
N ARG A 29 -0.81 8.77 -7.70
CA ARG A 29 0.03 8.64 -8.91
C ARG A 29 0.26 7.14 -9.12
N PRO A 30 0.59 6.69 -10.34
CA PRO A 30 0.85 5.27 -10.59
C PRO A 30 1.79 4.64 -9.55
N GLY A 31 1.29 3.65 -8.81
CA GLY A 31 2.05 2.95 -7.77
C GLY A 31 2.09 3.64 -6.39
N VAL A 32 1.48 4.81 -6.20
CA VAL A 32 1.44 5.55 -4.93
C VAL A 32 0.03 5.59 -4.38
N PHE A 33 -0.23 4.80 -3.35
CA PHE A 33 -1.54 4.63 -2.75
C PHE A 33 -1.61 5.21 -1.34
N TYR A 34 -2.76 5.80 -1.05
CA TYR A 34 -3.17 6.25 0.26
C TYR A 34 -4.39 5.44 0.69
N ALA A 35 -4.47 5.07 1.96
CA ALA A 35 -5.64 4.46 2.57
C ALA A 35 -6.13 5.37 3.69
N HIS A 36 -7.41 5.72 3.66
CA HIS A 36 -8.04 6.57 4.69
C HIS A 36 -7.29 7.88 4.96
N LYS A 37 -6.85 8.55 3.89
CA LYS A 37 -6.08 9.81 3.91
C LYS A 37 -4.65 9.69 4.48
N GLN A 38 -4.14 8.47 4.69
CA GLN A 38 -2.76 8.24 5.14
C GLN A 38 -1.95 7.52 4.04
N PRO A 39 -0.61 7.74 3.98
CA PRO A 39 0.25 6.94 3.10
C PRO A 39 0.07 5.45 3.37
N PHE A 40 0.03 4.64 2.32
CA PHE A 40 -0.25 3.22 2.42
C PHE A 40 0.71 2.33 1.62
N LEU A 41 0.93 2.61 0.34
CA LEU A 41 1.84 1.84 -0.50
C LEU A 41 2.57 2.76 -1.46
N HIS A 42 3.89 2.58 -1.60
CA HIS A 42 4.67 3.18 -2.68
C HIS A 42 5.86 2.30 -3.03
N PHE A 43 6.56 2.62 -4.12
CA PHE A 43 7.65 1.81 -4.65
C PHE A 43 8.95 2.60 -4.81
N HIS A 44 10.06 1.96 -4.47
CA HIS A 44 11.40 2.46 -4.72
C HIS A 44 12.13 1.63 -5.78
N LEU A 45 12.93 2.31 -6.59
CA LEU A 45 13.89 1.66 -7.50
C LEU A 45 15.16 1.31 -6.74
N LEU A 46 15.58 0.06 -6.86
CA LEU A 46 16.83 -0.48 -6.35
C LEU A 46 17.82 -0.75 -7.49
N ALA A 47 19.07 -1.05 -7.12
CA ALA A 47 20.10 -1.48 -8.07
C ALA A 47 19.65 -2.71 -8.88
N GLY A 48 20.02 -2.75 -10.15
CA GLY A 48 19.66 -3.83 -11.07
C GLY A 48 18.20 -3.83 -11.51
N ARG A 49 17.53 -2.67 -11.53
CA ARG A 49 16.10 -2.51 -11.88
C ARG A 49 15.15 -3.30 -10.96
N ARG A 50 15.63 -3.74 -9.81
CA ARG A 50 14.80 -4.33 -8.76
C ARG A 50 13.94 -3.25 -8.13
N ARG A 51 12.81 -3.64 -7.57
CA ARG A 51 11.85 -2.72 -6.97
C ARG A 51 11.63 -3.14 -5.53
N ARG A 52 11.30 -2.18 -4.68
CA ARG A 52 10.86 -2.45 -3.32
C ARG A 52 9.49 -1.84 -3.11
N ALA A 53 8.55 -2.61 -2.59
CA ALA A 53 7.30 -2.07 -2.06
C ALA A 53 7.51 -1.66 -0.61
N ASP A 54 7.15 -0.42 -0.30
CA ASP A 54 7.10 0.11 1.05
C ASP A 54 5.62 0.26 1.43
N ILE A 55 5.17 -0.59 2.35
CA ILE A 55 3.79 -0.69 2.81
C ILE A 55 3.74 -0.12 4.23
N LYS A 56 2.88 0.88 4.45
CA LYS A 56 2.69 1.47 5.77
C LYS A 56 1.55 0.77 6.49
N GLY A 57 1.85 0.11 7.61
CA GLY A 57 0.84 -0.37 8.56
C GLY A 57 0.38 0.74 9.51
N HIS A 58 -0.10 0.36 10.69
CA HIS A 58 -0.40 1.33 11.76
C HIS A 58 0.87 1.93 12.36
N ALA A 59 1.79 1.10 12.84
CA ALA A 59 2.99 1.55 13.56
C ALA A 59 4.28 1.51 12.73
N ASN A 60 4.40 0.56 11.80
CA ASN A 60 5.64 0.26 11.11
C ASN A 60 5.50 0.24 9.59
N TRP A 61 6.64 0.34 8.92
CA TRP A 61 6.78 0.09 7.49
C TRP A 61 7.21 -1.35 7.26
N VAL A 62 6.55 -2.01 6.31
CA VAL A 62 6.95 -3.32 5.78
C VAL A 62 7.61 -3.09 4.43
N HIS A 63 8.77 -3.70 4.24
CA HIS A 63 9.57 -3.59 3.02
C HIS A 63 9.61 -4.94 2.32
N LEU A 64 9.14 -5.00 1.07
CA LEU A 64 9.18 -6.21 0.25
C LEU A 64 9.97 -5.99 -1.03
N ASP A 65 11.01 -6.80 -1.22
CA ASP A 65 11.70 -6.88 -2.50
C ASP A 65 10.81 -7.52 -3.57
N LEU A 66 10.75 -6.85 -4.72
CA LEU A 66 9.93 -7.22 -5.87
C LEU A 66 10.82 -7.27 -7.12
N PRO A 67 11.28 -8.46 -7.55
CA PRO A 67 11.95 -8.61 -8.84
C PRO A 67 10.99 -8.24 -9.99
N ARG A 68 11.53 -7.93 -11.17
CA ARG A 68 10.75 -7.76 -12.40
C ARG A 68 11.25 -8.79 -13.43
N PRO A 69 10.40 -9.71 -13.91
CA PRO A 69 8.99 -9.87 -13.56
C PRO A 69 8.78 -10.31 -12.10
N VAL A 70 7.65 -9.92 -11.51
CA VAL A 70 7.25 -10.36 -10.18
C VAL A 70 6.89 -11.84 -10.20
N THR A 71 7.45 -12.59 -9.25
CA THR A 71 7.16 -14.01 -9.13
C THR A 71 5.82 -14.23 -8.41
N ALA A 72 5.13 -15.34 -8.69
CA ALA A 72 3.86 -15.65 -8.04
C ALA A 72 3.95 -15.70 -6.49
N PRO A 73 5.01 -16.25 -5.87
CA PRO A 73 5.18 -16.18 -4.42
C PRO A 73 5.30 -14.73 -3.90
N ARG A 74 6.07 -13.88 -4.58
CA ARG A 74 6.24 -12.46 -4.19
C ARG A 74 4.95 -11.67 -4.37
N ARG A 75 4.17 -11.95 -5.42
CA ARG A 75 2.83 -11.39 -5.63
C ARG A 75 1.89 -11.75 -4.48
N ARG A 76 1.85 -13.02 -4.07
CA ARG A 76 1.02 -13.47 -2.93
C ARG A 76 1.45 -12.82 -1.62
N ALA A 77 2.76 -12.75 -1.37
CA ALA A 77 3.29 -12.07 -0.19
C ALA A 77 2.88 -10.58 -0.17
N LEU A 78 3.02 -9.87 -1.30
CA LEU A 78 2.57 -8.49 -1.43
C LEU A 78 1.09 -8.32 -1.10
N LEU A 79 0.22 -9.15 -1.67
CA LEU A 79 -1.23 -9.07 -1.41
C LEU A 79 -1.57 -9.33 0.06
N ARG A 80 -0.92 -10.31 0.69
CA ARG A 80 -1.12 -10.62 2.12
C ARG A 80 -0.74 -9.44 3.01
N GLU A 81 0.44 -8.84 2.79
CA GLU A 81 0.89 -7.70 3.59
C GLU A 81 0.01 -6.47 3.38
N LEU A 82 -0.46 -6.22 2.15
CA LEU A 82 -1.41 -5.15 1.87
C LEU A 82 -2.72 -5.34 2.62
N GLN A 83 -3.27 -6.56 2.63
CA GLN A 83 -4.53 -6.85 3.34
C GLN A 83 -4.37 -6.64 4.85
N MET A 84 -3.28 -7.14 5.45
CA MET A 84 -3.00 -6.97 6.87
C MET A 84 -2.87 -5.48 7.23
N CYS A 85 -2.01 -4.74 6.54
CA CYS A 85 -1.78 -3.32 6.81
C CYS A 85 -3.03 -2.45 6.55
N TYR A 86 -3.86 -2.82 5.59
CA TYR A 86 -5.13 -2.12 5.34
C TYR A 86 -6.14 -2.37 6.47
N GLY A 87 -6.26 -3.62 6.95
CA GLY A 87 -7.10 -3.96 8.11
C GLY A 87 -6.76 -3.11 9.34
N GLU A 88 -5.47 -3.03 9.69
CA GLU A 88 -4.98 -2.19 10.79
C GLU A 88 -5.40 -0.72 10.67
N LYS A 89 -5.38 -0.16 9.45
CA LYS A 89 -5.80 1.22 9.19
C LYS A 89 -7.30 1.41 9.28
N ALA A 90 -8.08 0.44 8.80
CA ALA A 90 -9.54 0.47 8.88
C ALA A 90 -10.04 0.40 10.33
N GLU A 91 -9.40 -0.44 11.15
CA GLU A 91 -9.69 -0.56 12.58
C GLU A 91 -9.34 0.71 13.34
N THR A 92 -8.16 1.30 13.08
CA THR A 92 -7.74 2.55 13.73
C THR A 92 -8.72 3.68 13.46
N LYS A 93 -9.15 3.85 12.21
CA LYS A 93 -10.17 4.85 11.85
C LYS A 93 -11.50 4.61 12.56
N SER A 94 -11.90 3.35 12.67
CA SER A 94 -13.13 2.95 13.36
C SER A 94 -13.04 3.22 14.87
N ALA A 95 -11.89 2.96 15.49
CA ALA A 95 -11.63 3.25 16.90
C ALA A 95 -11.61 4.76 17.19
N VAL A 96 -10.98 5.57 16.33
CA VAL A 96 -10.99 7.04 16.45
C VAL A 96 -12.41 7.58 16.35
N ARG A 97 -13.21 7.10 15.38
CA ARG A 97 -14.62 7.50 15.26
C ARG A 97 -15.45 7.15 16.50
N ARG A 98 -15.21 6.00 17.13
CA ARG A 98 -15.90 5.58 18.37
C ARG A 98 -15.48 6.39 19.60
N ARG A 99 -14.26 6.91 19.63
CA ARG A 99 -13.73 7.74 20.74
C ARG A 99 -14.13 9.22 20.65
N SER A 100 -14.85 9.63 19.60
CA SER A 100 -15.41 10.98 19.50
C SER A 100 -16.91 11.00 19.83
N PRO A 101 -17.34 10.94 21.11
CA PRO A 101 -18.66 11.42 21.50
C PRO A 101 -18.59 12.89 21.94
N ASN A 102 -19.47 13.71 21.36
CA ASN A 102 -19.85 15.10 21.71
C ASN A 102 -18.80 16.22 21.63
N GLU A 103 -18.88 17.01 20.55
CA GLU A 103 -18.94 18.47 20.72
C GLU A 103 -20.42 18.87 20.76
N THR A 104 -20.92 19.10 21.97
CA THR A 104 -22.18 19.77 22.22
C THR A 104 -21.89 21.27 22.29
N LEU A 105 -22.45 22.06 21.39
CA LEU A 105 -22.89 23.44 21.63
C LEU A 105 -24.15 23.69 20.79
#